data_AF-A0A7Y4L207-F1
#
_entry.id   AF-A0A7Y4L207-F1
#
_cell.length_a   1.000
_cell.length_b   1.000
_cell.length_c   1.000
_cell.angle_alpha   90.00
_cell.angle_beta   90.00
_cell.angle_gamma   90.00
#
_symmetry.space_group_name_H-M   'P 1'
#
loop_
_entity.id
_entity.type
_entity.pdbx_description
1 polymer ?
#
loop_
_entity_poly.entity_id
_entity_poly.type
_entity_poly.pdbx_seq_one_letter_code
_entity_poly.pdbx_strand_id
1 'polypeptide(L)'
;MADLAEVSDWKPVWGPPGAGLEAIRARVLRVTAATGWQPWAPGNIDPERFTWGLVTQRETVMLLLPDAVLPESPRSGWSAYEITPSEVADAEAGLDEHWPSEVERARRHWGPPVFVGPGDDPRVPPEWRGLRRHLAVWLRPGAEFHLYATQPGADNPQAGFAYSVYASEVA
;
A
#
# COMPACT_ATOMS: atom_id res chain seq x y z
N MET A 1 0.19 4.36 7.90
CA MET A 1 -0.50 3.21 8.53
C MET A 1 -1.67 3.66 9.38
N ALA A 2 -1.45 4.59 10.32
CA ALA A 2 -2.51 5.15 11.17
C ALA A 2 -3.68 5.75 10.37
N ASP A 3 -3.41 6.51 9.30
CA ASP A 3 -4.47 7.13 8.50
C ASP A 3 -5.41 6.10 7.86
N LEU A 4 -4.85 5.02 7.30
CA LEU A 4 -5.66 3.92 6.74
C LEU A 4 -6.50 3.22 7.82
N ALA A 5 -6.03 3.21 9.07
CA ALA A 5 -6.74 2.59 10.18
C ALA A 5 -7.97 3.39 10.65
N GLU A 6 -8.05 4.70 10.32
CA GLU A 6 -9.20 5.55 10.63
C GLU A 6 -10.46 5.11 9.89
N VAL A 7 -10.28 4.46 8.73
CA VAL A 7 -11.38 3.91 7.95
C VAL A 7 -11.73 2.54 8.50
N SER A 8 -12.84 2.48 9.24
CA SER A 8 -13.30 1.26 9.90
C SER A 8 -13.95 0.27 8.92
N ASP A 9 -14.66 0.78 7.91
CA ASP A 9 -15.32 0.04 6.84
C ASP A 9 -15.01 0.72 5.50
N TRP A 10 -14.42 -0.04 4.58
CA TRP A 10 -14.01 0.41 3.26
C TRP A 10 -15.05 0.14 2.16
N LYS A 11 -16.09 -0.66 2.44
CA LYS A 11 -17.21 -0.91 1.50
C LYS A 11 -17.81 0.39 0.93
N PRO A 12 -18.15 1.41 1.74
CA PRO A 12 -18.69 2.65 1.21
C PRO A 12 -17.64 3.50 0.47
N VAL A 13 -16.34 3.25 0.69
CA VAL A 13 -15.26 4.01 0.04
C VAL A 13 -15.11 3.58 -1.41
N TRP A 14 -15.07 2.27 -1.67
CA TRP A 14 -14.84 1.74 -3.02
C TRP A 14 -15.96 2.10 -3.98
N GLY A 15 -17.21 1.96 -3.54
CA GLY A 15 -18.39 2.15 -4.37
C GLY A 15 -18.45 1.18 -5.56
N PRO A 16 -19.35 1.40 -6.53
CA PRO A 16 -19.45 0.52 -7.69
C PRO A 16 -18.15 0.55 -8.52
N PRO A 17 -17.79 -0.58 -9.16
CA PRO A 17 -16.66 -0.62 -10.08
C PRO A 17 -16.93 0.33 -11.25
N GLY A 18 -15.87 0.99 -11.72
CA GLY A 18 -15.94 1.93 -12.82
C GLY A 18 -14.54 2.43 -13.19
N ALA A 19 -14.38 2.85 -14.43
CA ALA A 19 -13.14 3.41 -14.96
C ALA A 19 -13.36 4.83 -15.48
N GLY A 20 -12.27 5.57 -15.67
CA GLY A 20 -12.28 6.94 -16.19
C GLY A 20 -12.51 8.01 -15.12
N LEU A 21 -12.46 9.28 -15.56
CA LEU A 21 -12.39 10.45 -14.68
C LEU A 21 -13.60 10.57 -13.73
N GLU A 22 -14.81 10.28 -14.20
CA GLU A 22 -16.03 10.36 -13.38
C GLU A 22 -16.05 9.33 -12.26
N ALA A 23 -15.59 8.11 -12.53
CA ALA A 23 -15.48 7.06 -11.51
C ALA A 23 -14.44 7.44 -10.43
N ILE A 24 -13.30 8.00 -10.85
CA ILE A 24 -12.26 8.49 -9.94
C ILE A 24 -12.80 9.66 -9.10
N ARG A 25 -13.43 10.67 -9.72
CA ARG A 25 -14.03 11.80 -9.02
C ARG A 25 -15.07 11.35 -7.99
N ALA A 26 -15.96 10.44 -8.37
CA ALA A 26 -16.95 9.88 -7.46
C ALA A 26 -16.30 9.16 -6.28
N ARG A 27 -15.18 8.45 -6.50
CA ARG A 27 -14.44 7.79 -5.42
C ARG A 27 -13.72 8.78 -4.52
N VAL A 28 -13.08 9.81 -5.08
CA VAL A 28 -12.47 10.92 -4.32
C VAL A 28 -13.50 11.52 -3.36
N LEU A 29 -14.70 11.82 -3.85
CA LEU A 29 -15.79 12.36 -3.02
C LEU A 29 -16.19 11.41 -1.88
N ARG A 30 -16.24 10.08 -2.15
CA ARG A 30 -16.53 9.08 -1.10
C ARG A 30 -15.44 8.99 -0.06
N VAL A 31 -14.17 8.96 -0.47
CA VAL A 31 -13.03 8.95 0.45
C VAL A 31 -13.06 10.22 1.31
N THR A 32 -13.19 11.40 0.70
CA THR A 32 -13.27 12.67 1.44
C THR A 32 -14.45 12.68 2.41
N ALA A 33 -15.63 12.19 2.02
CA ALA A 33 -16.78 12.12 2.91
C ALA A 33 -16.59 11.15 4.08
N ALA A 34 -15.93 10.01 3.85
CA ALA A 34 -15.71 8.98 4.87
C ALA A 34 -14.57 9.32 5.84
N THR A 35 -13.57 10.08 5.39
CA THR A 35 -12.29 10.26 6.11
C THR A 35 -11.97 11.71 6.47
N GLY A 36 -12.61 12.67 5.81
CA GLY A 36 -12.24 14.08 5.89
C GLY A 36 -10.92 14.44 5.18
N TRP A 37 -10.30 13.50 4.46
CA TRP A 37 -9.08 13.78 3.69
C TRP A 37 -9.38 14.74 2.54
N GLN A 38 -8.42 15.62 2.26
CA GLN A 38 -8.58 16.72 1.32
C GLN A 38 -7.90 16.39 -0.01
N PRO A 39 -8.50 16.70 -1.17
CA PRO A 39 -7.83 16.58 -2.45
C PRO A 39 -6.46 17.27 -2.44
N TRP A 40 -5.40 16.52 -2.74
CA TRP A 40 -4.08 17.06 -2.94
C TRP A 40 -3.95 17.54 -4.39
N ALA A 41 -3.51 18.78 -4.59
CA ALA A 41 -3.35 19.36 -5.92
C ALA A 41 -1.88 19.75 -6.18
N PRO A 42 -1.04 18.83 -6.68
CA PRO A 42 0.30 19.18 -7.14
C PRO A 42 0.30 19.43 -8.66
N GLY A 43 0.15 20.68 -9.11
CA GLY A 43 0.36 21.04 -10.52
C GLY A 43 -0.49 20.25 -11.54
N ASN A 44 -0.01 20.16 -12.79
CA ASN A 44 -0.71 19.46 -13.88
C ASN A 44 -0.82 17.96 -13.58
N ILE A 45 -1.95 17.56 -12.98
CA ILE A 45 -2.38 16.16 -12.92
C ILE A 45 -2.61 15.72 -14.36
N ASP A 46 -1.80 14.80 -14.84
CA ASP A 46 -1.99 14.15 -16.13
C ASP A 46 -3.35 13.42 -16.10
N PRO A 47 -4.35 13.86 -16.90
CA PRO A 47 -5.67 13.25 -16.92
C PRO A 47 -5.65 11.79 -17.41
N GLU A 48 -4.55 11.34 -18.04
CA GLU A 48 -4.33 9.94 -18.42
C GLU A 48 -3.72 9.11 -17.28
N ARG A 49 -3.14 9.75 -16.25
CA ARG A 49 -2.72 9.05 -15.03
C ARG A 49 -3.93 8.91 -14.10
N PHE A 50 -4.45 7.70 -14.01
CA PHE A 50 -5.59 7.29 -13.18
C PHE A 50 -5.34 7.36 -11.65
N THR A 51 -4.52 8.29 -11.17
CA THR A 51 -4.11 8.40 -9.76
C THR A 51 -4.47 9.77 -9.22
N TRP A 52 -5.22 9.81 -8.12
CA TRP A 52 -5.58 11.06 -7.43
C TRP A 52 -4.94 11.14 -6.06
N GLY A 53 -4.36 12.29 -5.71
CA GLY A 53 -3.77 12.52 -4.39
C GLY A 53 -4.78 13.03 -3.37
N LEU A 54 -4.68 12.57 -2.13
CA LEU A 54 -5.46 13.01 -0.98
C LEU A 54 -4.52 13.27 0.19
N VAL A 55 -4.60 14.45 0.81
CA VAL A 55 -3.87 14.77 2.04
C VAL A 55 -4.73 14.39 3.24
N THR A 56 -4.18 13.54 4.10
CA THR A 56 -4.78 13.12 5.37
C THR A 56 -4.64 14.22 6.45
N GLN A 57 -5.30 14.07 7.59
CA GLN A 57 -5.14 15.00 8.73
C GLN A 57 -3.71 15.00 9.31
N ARG A 58 -2.93 13.92 9.09
CA ARG A 58 -1.51 13.82 9.48
C ARG A 58 -0.56 14.27 8.37
N GLU A 59 -1.06 15.04 7.41
CA GLU A 59 -0.28 15.59 6.28
C GLU A 59 0.38 14.52 5.40
N THR A 60 -0.07 13.26 5.50
CA THR A 60 0.36 12.20 4.58
C THR A 60 -0.40 12.32 3.27
N VAL A 61 0.31 12.33 2.15
CA VAL A 61 -0.29 12.22 0.81
C VAL A 61 -0.58 10.75 0.53
N MET A 62 -1.84 10.43 0.28
CA MET A 62 -2.33 9.13 -0.16
C MET A 62 -2.70 9.20 -1.64
N LEU A 63 -2.25 8.24 -2.41
CA LEU A 63 -2.63 8.00 -3.79
C LEU A 63 -3.83 7.06 -3.84
N LEU A 64 -4.86 7.47 -4.56
CA LEU A 64 -6.06 6.71 -4.86
C LEU A 64 -5.98 6.16 -6.29
N LEU A 65 -6.02 4.84 -6.41
CA LEU A 65 -6.03 4.07 -7.65
C LEU A 65 -7.41 3.43 -7.88
N PRO A 66 -7.65 2.78 -9.04
CA PRO A 66 -8.89 2.06 -9.33
C PRO A 66 -9.29 0.98 -8.32
N ASP A 67 -8.35 0.39 -7.60
CA ASP A 67 -8.57 -0.71 -6.68
C ASP A 67 -7.71 -0.62 -5.41
N ALA A 68 -6.91 0.44 -5.25
CA ALA A 68 -5.96 0.58 -4.16
C ALA A 68 -5.87 2.00 -3.59
N VAL A 69 -5.49 2.10 -2.31
CA VAL A 69 -5.02 3.32 -1.65
C VAL A 69 -3.66 3.05 -1.02
N LEU A 70 -2.68 3.90 -1.29
CA LEU A 70 -1.32 3.79 -0.75
C LEU A 70 -0.70 5.17 -0.55
N PRO A 71 0.23 5.35 0.40
CA PRO A 71 0.98 6.61 0.51
C PRO A 71 1.79 6.91 -0.76
N GLU A 72 1.87 8.19 -1.15
CA GLU A 72 2.69 8.65 -2.28
C GLU A 72 4.18 8.34 -2.08
N SER A 73 4.68 8.61 -0.87
CA SER A 73 5.97 8.12 -0.43
C SER A 73 5.75 6.95 0.52
N PRO A 74 5.94 5.69 0.08
CA PRO A 74 5.78 4.54 0.95
C PRO A 74 6.84 4.43 2.05
N ARG A 75 7.81 5.35 2.08
CA ARG A 75 9.11 5.07 2.67
C ARG A 75 9.24 5.66 4.06
N SER A 76 8.64 4.96 5.02
CA SER A 76 9.01 5.09 6.43
C SER A 76 9.74 3.83 6.87
N GLY A 77 10.91 3.96 7.50
CA GLY A 77 11.70 2.83 7.98
C GLY A 77 12.94 2.58 7.14
N TRP A 78 13.38 1.33 7.07
CA TRP A 78 14.57 0.92 6.33
C TRP A 78 14.29 0.85 4.82
N SER A 79 15.23 1.35 4.02
CA SER A 79 15.18 1.34 2.56
C SER A 79 16.58 1.46 1.97
N ALA A 80 16.78 0.90 0.78
CA ALA A 80 17.99 1.04 -0.02
C ALA A 80 17.64 1.31 -1.49
N TYR A 81 18.50 2.06 -2.19
CA TYR A 81 18.34 2.44 -3.59
C TYR A 81 19.63 2.23 -4.35
N GLU A 82 19.51 2.22 -5.68
CA GLU A 82 20.63 2.05 -6.60
C GLU A 82 21.41 0.77 -6.32
N ILE A 83 20.70 -0.26 -5.83
CA ILE A 83 21.26 -1.54 -5.42
C ILE A 83 21.89 -2.19 -6.65
N THR A 84 23.20 -2.41 -6.59
CA THR A 84 23.93 -3.16 -7.60
C THR A 84 23.72 -4.66 -7.42
N PRO A 85 23.97 -5.50 -8.44
CA PRO A 85 23.83 -6.95 -8.31
C PRO A 85 24.65 -7.56 -7.15
N SER A 86 25.79 -6.97 -6.80
CA SER A 86 26.62 -7.40 -5.65
C SER A 86 26.04 -7.05 -4.29
N GLU A 87 25.13 -6.07 -4.21
CA GLU A 87 24.54 -5.57 -2.96
C GLU A 87 23.16 -6.18 -2.68
N VAL A 88 22.64 -7.00 -3.59
CA VAL A 88 21.31 -7.63 -3.44
C VAL A 88 21.22 -8.43 -2.14
N ALA A 89 22.25 -9.23 -1.81
CA ALA A 89 22.26 -10.05 -0.60
C ALA A 89 22.24 -9.20 0.68
N ASP A 90 22.95 -8.07 0.69
CA ASP A 90 22.98 -7.15 1.84
C ASP A 90 21.63 -6.44 1.99
N ALA A 91 21.01 -6.05 0.88
CA ALA A 91 19.67 -5.46 0.89
C ALA A 91 18.61 -6.46 1.39
N GLU A 92 18.70 -7.71 0.97
CA GLU A 92 17.84 -8.79 1.46
C GLU A 92 18.00 -9.03 2.96
N ALA A 93 19.24 -9.04 3.47
CA ALA A 93 19.51 -9.19 4.90
C ALA A 93 18.91 -8.02 5.71
N GLY A 94 19.04 -6.78 5.23
CA GLY A 94 18.43 -5.63 5.87
C GLY A 94 16.89 -5.71 5.90
N LEU A 95 16.27 -6.20 4.83
CA LEU A 95 14.82 -6.45 4.82
C LEU A 95 14.42 -7.49 5.88
N ASP A 96 15.17 -8.58 6.01
CA ASP A 96 14.88 -9.64 7.00
C ASP A 96 15.04 -9.14 8.43
N GLU A 97 16.11 -8.37 8.70
CA GLU A 97 16.38 -7.80 10.01
C GLU A 97 15.26 -6.85 10.46
N HIS A 98 14.80 -5.98 9.56
CA HIS A 98 13.82 -4.94 9.89
C HIS A 98 12.36 -5.39 9.80
N TRP A 99 12.06 -6.48 9.08
CA TRP A 99 10.69 -6.95 8.84
C TRP A 99 9.85 -7.13 10.12
N PRO A 100 10.33 -7.80 11.19
CA PRO A 100 9.53 -7.98 12.40
C PRO A 100 9.07 -6.65 13.02
N SER A 101 9.93 -5.62 12.97
CA SER A 101 9.63 -4.32 13.55
C SER A 101 8.54 -3.57 12.78
N GLU A 102 8.48 -3.73 11.45
CA GLU A 102 7.43 -3.17 10.61
C GLU A 102 6.11 -3.90 10.80
N VAL A 103 6.13 -5.23 10.94
CA VAL A 103 4.93 -6.01 11.28
C VAL A 103 4.36 -5.57 12.62
N GLU A 104 5.20 -5.37 13.64
CA GLU A 104 4.75 -4.87 14.96
C GLU A 104 4.21 -3.44 14.89
N ARG A 105 4.79 -2.58 14.04
CA ARG A 105 4.24 -1.25 13.76
C ARG A 105 2.84 -1.34 13.16
N ALA A 106 2.63 -2.18 12.15
CA ALA A 106 1.33 -2.40 11.55
C ALA A 106 0.32 -2.97 12.56
N ARG A 107 0.74 -3.94 13.40
CA ARG A 107 -0.10 -4.54 14.44
C ARG A 107 -0.68 -3.54 15.42
N ARG A 108 0.09 -2.51 15.79
CA ARG A 108 -0.39 -1.43 16.67
C ARG A 108 -1.55 -0.63 16.08
N HIS A 109 -1.69 -0.59 14.76
CA HIS A 109 -2.74 0.17 14.08
C HIS A 109 -3.87 -0.71 13.52
N TRP A 110 -3.55 -1.91 13.04
CA TRP A 110 -4.48 -2.76 12.30
C TRP A 110 -4.87 -4.05 13.04
N GLY A 111 -4.26 -4.32 14.20
CA GLY A 111 -4.48 -5.54 14.96
C GLY A 111 -3.67 -6.73 14.44
N PRO A 112 -4.04 -7.97 14.77
CA PRO A 112 -3.32 -9.16 14.30
C PRO A 112 -3.57 -9.41 12.79
N PRO A 113 -2.53 -9.76 12.01
CA PRO A 113 -2.69 -10.15 10.60
C PRO A 113 -3.33 -11.53 10.47
N VAL A 114 -4.01 -11.75 9.34
CA VAL A 114 -4.49 -13.08 8.95
C VAL A 114 -3.41 -13.92 8.26
N PHE A 115 -2.37 -13.26 7.74
CA PHE A 115 -1.23 -13.89 7.09
C PHE A 115 0.04 -13.09 7.33
N VAL A 116 1.14 -13.80 7.60
CA VAL A 116 2.52 -13.28 7.55
C VAL A 116 3.37 -14.38 6.95
N GLY A 117 4.13 -14.08 5.90
CA GLY A 117 4.96 -15.07 5.24
C GLY A 117 5.86 -14.46 4.17
N PRO A 118 6.70 -15.30 3.55
CA PRO A 118 7.52 -14.87 2.44
C PRO A 118 6.65 -14.60 1.21
N GLY A 119 7.13 -13.75 0.31
CA GLY A 119 6.37 -13.38 -0.89
C GLY A 119 6.31 -14.49 -1.95
N ASP A 120 7.07 -15.57 -1.82
CA ASP A 120 7.02 -16.76 -2.67
C ASP A 120 6.06 -17.84 -2.13
N ASP A 121 5.39 -17.61 -0.99
CA ASP A 121 4.43 -18.55 -0.42
C ASP A 121 3.32 -18.87 -1.44
N PRO A 122 2.94 -20.15 -1.64
CA PRO A 122 1.91 -20.54 -2.61
C PRO A 122 0.54 -19.87 -2.41
N ARG A 123 0.25 -19.34 -1.23
CA ARG A 123 -0.99 -18.58 -0.93
C ARG A 123 -0.97 -17.17 -1.52
N VAL A 124 0.21 -16.61 -1.81
CA VAL A 124 0.35 -15.30 -2.46
C VAL A 124 -0.06 -15.43 -3.93
N PRO A 125 -0.78 -14.46 -4.52
CA PRO A 125 -1.13 -14.48 -5.94
C PRO A 125 0.12 -14.58 -6.84
N PRO A 126 0.09 -15.37 -7.93
CA PRO A 126 1.24 -15.56 -8.82
C PRO A 126 1.89 -14.26 -9.33
N GLU A 127 1.08 -13.24 -9.59
CA GLU A 127 1.50 -11.93 -10.08
C GLU A 127 2.34 -11.14 -9.08
N TRP A 128 2.34 -11.51 -7.79
CA TRP A 128 3.16 -10.87 -6.75
C TRP A 128 4.32 -11.73 -6.28
N ARG A 129 4.31 -13.03 -6.60
CA ARG A 129 5.39 -13.94 -6.20
C ARG A 129 6.69 -13.52 -6.84
N GLY A 130 7.76 -13.45 -6.05
CA GLY A 130 9.07 -12.98 -6.48
C GLY A 130 9.19 -11.46 -6.65
N LEU A 131 8.10 -10.69 -6.57
CA LEU A 131 8.14 -9.22 -6.46
C LEU A 131 8.19 -8.77 -5.00
N ARG A 132 7.73 -9.62 -4.09
CA ARG A 132 7.74 -9.39 -2.64
C ARG A 132 8.72 -10.35 -1.98
N ARG A 133 9.53 -9.84 -1.06
CA ARG A 133 10.35 -10.67 -0.16
C ARG A 133 9.50 -11.15 1.02
N HIS A 134 8.78 -10.21 1.62
CA HIS A 134 7.88 -10.45 2.75
C HIS A 134 6.51 -9.88 2.46
N LEU A 135 5.48 -10.53 2.99
CA LEU A 135 4.09 -10.07 2.91
C LEU A 135 3.36 -10.35 4.23
N ALA A 136 2.61 -9.36 4.69
CA ALA A 136 1.63 -9.51 5.74
C ALA A 136 0.28 -8.92 5.28
N VAL A 137 -0.81 -9.63 5.58
CA VAL A 137 -2.17 -9.27 5.15
C VAL A 137 -3.10 -9.20 6.36
N TRP A 138 -3.94 -8.16 6.39
CA TRP A 138 -5.04 -7.99 7.32
C TRP A 138 -6.35 -7.84 6.54
N LEU A 139 -7.45 -8.31 7.12
CA LEU A 139 -8.79 -8.12 6.59
C LEU A 139 -9.51 -7.03 7.37
N ARG A 140 -10.22 -6.16 6.66
CA ARG A 140 -11.14 -5.17 7.19
C ARG A 140 -12.39 -5.17 6.31
N PRO A 141 -13.59 -4.81 6.82
CA PRO A 141 -14.79 -4.80 6.00
C PRO A 141 -14.56 -4.10 4.65
N GLY A 142 -14.69 -4.86 3.56
CA GLY A 142 -14.50 -4.38 2.19
C GLY A 142 -13.06 -4.16 1.74
N ALA A 143 -12.04 -4.56 2.51
CA ALA A 143 -10.66 -4.26 2.17
C ALA A 143 -9.64 -5.29 2.69
N GLU A 144 -8.54 -5.39 1.96
CA GLU A 144 -7.33 -6.05 2.40
C GLU A 144 -6.22 -5.04 2.59
N PHE A 145 -5.56 -5.08 3.73
CA PHE A 145 -4.41 -4.25 4.03
C PHE A 145 -3.16 -5.09 3.85
N HIS A 146 -2.24 -4.60 3.06
CA HIS A 146 -1.01 -5.28 2.71
C HIS A 146 0.16 -4.47 3.23
N LEU A 147 1.03 -5.10 4.00
CA LEU A 147 2.39 -4.62 4.30
C LEU A 147 3.35 -5.56 3.60
N TYR A 148 4.31 -5.03 2.87
CA TYR A 148 5.23 -5.87 2.11
C TYR A 148 6.63 -5.27 2.02
N ALA A 149 7.60 -6.16 1.87
CA ALA A 149 8.97 -5.83 1.51
C ALA A 149 9.15 -6.06 0.01
N THR A 150 9.62 -5.05 -0.71
CA THR A 150 9.93 -5.17 -2.14
C THR A 150 11.18 -6.03 -2.33
N GLN A 151 11.08 -7.06 -3.18
CA GLN A 151 12.22 -7.91 -3.52
C GLN A 151 13.20 -7.14 -4.43
N PRO A 152 14.45 -6.90 -3.98
CA PRO A 152 15.46 -6.31 -4.86
C PRO A 152 15.88 -7.31 -5.95
N GLY A 153 16.25 -6.79 -7.12
CA GLY A 153 16.69 -7.61 -8.24
C GLY A 153 17.20 -6.76 -9.41
N ALA A 154 17.62 -7.40 -10.50
CA ALA A 154 18.21 -6.73 -11.66
C ALA A 154 17.28 -5.65 -12.27
N ASP A 155 15.98 -5.94 -12.32
CA ASP A 155 14.96 -5.02 -12.84
C ASP A 155 14.39 -4.08 -11.77
N ASN A 156 14.82 -4.24 -10.51
CA ASN A 156 14.33 -3.48 -9.38
C ASN A 156 15.47 -3.12 -8.41
N PRO A 157 16.22 -2.04 -8.69
CA PRO A 157 17.39 -1.64 -7.92
C PRO A 157 17.01 -0.93 -6.60
N GLN A 158 15.87 -1.29 -6.00
CA GLN A 158 15.35 -0.68 -4.78
C GLN A 158 14.84 -1.76 -3.82
N ALA A 159 15.05 -1.54 -2.53
CA ALA A 159 14.53 -2.35 -1.45
C ALA A 159 13.88 -1.45 -0.40
N GLY A 160 12.82 -1.95 0.22
CA GLY A 160 12.16 -1.25 1.32
C GLY A 160 10.78 -1.80 1.59
N PHE A 161 10.16 -1.25 2.62
CA PHE A 161 8.82 -1.58 3.04
C PHE A 161 7.81 -0.61 2.45
N ALA A 162 6.65 -1.13 2.09
CA ALA A 162 5.53 -0.34 1.63
C ALA A 162 4.22 -0.99 2.10
N TYR A 163 3.16 -0.19 2.10
CA TYR A 163 1.85 -0.67 2.47
C TYR A 163 0.75 -0.08 1.60
N SER A 164 -0.33 -0.82 1.46
CA SER A 164 -1.49 -0.42 0.65
C SER A 164 -2.76 -1.06 1.21
N VAL A 165 -3.89 -0.48 0.85
CA VAL A 165 -5.21 -1.07 1.03
C VAL A 165 -5.78 -1.37 -0.34
N TYR A 166 -6.27 -2.58 -0.55
CA TYR A 166 -6.95 -3.00 -1.76
C TYR A 166 -8.44 -3.20 -1.49
N ALA A 167 -9.27 -2.94 -2.50
CA ALA A 167 -10.67 -3.35 -2.47
C ALA A 167 -10.76 -4.88 -2.41
N SER A 168 -11.57 -5.41 -1.49
CA SER A 168 -11.77 -6.85 -1.36
C SER A 168 -13.22 -7.17 -1.02
N GLU A 169 -13.78 -8.16 -1.70
CA GLU A 169 -15.11 -8.71 -1.39
C GLU A 169 -15.06 -9.83 -0.34
N VAL A 170 -13.85 -10.31 0.00
CA VAL A 170 -13.62 -11.45 0.90
C VAL A 170 -13.71 -11.03 2.39
N ALA A 171 -13.76 -9.72 2.67
CA ALA A 171 -13.65 -9.14 4.01
C ALA A 171 -14.92 -8.46 4.56
#